data_AF-Q8MZX7-F1
#
_entry.id   AF-Q8MZX7-F1
#
_cell.length_a   1.000
_cell.length_b   1.000
_cell.length_c   1.000
_cell.angle_alpha   90.00
_cell.angle_beta   90.00
_cell.angle_gamma   90.00
#
_symmetry.space_group_name_H-M   'P 1'
#
loop_
_entity.id
_entity.type
_entity.pdbx_description
1 polymer ?
#
loop_
_entity_poly.entity_id
_entity_poly.type
_entity_poly.pdbx_seq_one_letter_code
_entity_poly.pdbx_strand_id
1 'polypeptide(L)'
;AHRLWRHRAYKAKLPLQILLIIMNSIAFQDTALTWCRDHRMHHRYSDTDADPHNATRGFFYSHVGWLLVKKHPEVKTRGKYIPLDDLRNNPVLRFQKKYAIPFVGTLCFLMPTFVPVYFWGESMSTAWHINLLRYVTNLNVTFLVNSAAHLIGNKPYDRTLASVQNIPVSIATFGEGYHNYH
;
A
#
# COMPACT_ATOMS: atom_id res chain seq x y z
N ALA A 1 0.55 -3.98 -6.24
CA ALA A 1 1.88 -3.45 -5.86
C ALA A 1 2.74 -4.51 -5.16
N HIS A 2 2.21 -5.12 -4.09
CA HIS A 2 2.93 -6.03 -3.20
C HIS A 2 3.52 -7.29 -3.86
N ARG A 3 2.72 -8.29 -4.23
CA ARG A 3 3.27 -9.59 -4.68
C ARG A 3 4.06 -9.50 -6.01
N LEU A 4 3.56 -8.73 -6.98
CA LEU A 4 4.15 -8.60 -8.32
C LEU A 4 5.41 -7.72 -8.33
N TRP A 5 5.27 -6.42 -8.05
CA TRP A 5 6.37 -5.47 -8.26
C TRP A 5 7.32 -5.41 -7.07
N ARG A 6 6.80 -5.41 -5.84
CA ARG A 6 7.66 -5.36 -4.66
C ARG A 6 8.46 -6.65 -4.52
N HIS A 7 7.75 -7.78 -4.49
CA HIS A 7 8.30 -9.09 -4.16
C HIS A 7 8.75 -9.93 -5.36
N ARG A 8 8.22 -9.67 -6.55
CA ARG A 8 8.50 -10.48 -7.75
C ARG A 8 8.16 -11.97 -7.55
N ALA A 9 7.11 -12.24 -6.77
CA ALA A 9 6.64 -13.60 -6.50
C ALA A 9 6.10 -14.31 -7.76
N TYR A 10 5.75 -13.55 -8.80
CA TYR A 10 5.37 -14.06 -10.11
C TYR A 10 5.70 -13.04 -11.21
N LYS A 11 5.59 -13.46 -12.48
CA LYS A 11 5.74 -12.59 -13.66
C LYS A 11 4.39 -12.36 -14.32
N ALA A 12 4.12 -11.14 -14.76
CA ALA A 12 2.89 -10.75 -15.45
C ALA A 12 3.19 -10.24 -16.86
N LYS A 13 2.39 -10.66 -17.85
CA LYS A 13 2.42 -10.06 -19.20
C LYS A 13 1.85 -8.64 -19.16
N LEU A 14 2.15 -7.86 -20.18
CA LEU A 14 1.76 -6.44 -20.27
C LEU A 14 0.27 -6.16 -19.99
N PRO A 15 -0.71 -6.92 -20.53
CA PRO A 15 -2.12 -6.65 -20.25
C PRO A 15 -2.47 -6.70 -18.76
N LEU A 16 -1.95 -7.70 -18.03
CA LEU A 16 -2.16 -7.82 -16.60
C LEU A 16 -1.42 -6.70 -15.83
N GLN A 17 -0.22 -6.32 -16.25
CA GLN A 17 0.49 -5.19 -15.63
C GLN A 17 -0.29 -3.87 -15.78
N ILE A 18 -0.89 -3.63 -16.94
CA ILE A 18 -1.73 -2.45 -17.19
C ILE A 18 -2.97 -2.48 -16.29
N LEU A 19 -3.68 -3.62 -16.23
CA LEU A 19 -4.83 -3.76 -15.34
C LEU A 19 -4.45 -3.47 -13.88
N LEU A 20 -3.36 -4.07 -13.40
CA LEU A 20 -2.93 -3.91 -12.02
C LEU A 20 -2.46 -2.49 -11.70
N ILE A 21 -1.89 -1.75 -12.65
CA ILE A 21 -1.47 -0.36 -12.39
C ILE A 21 -2.67 0.58 -12.34
N ILE A 22 -3.71 0.31 -13.13
CA ILE A 22 -4.99 1.02 -13.04
C ILE A 22 -5.63 0.76 -11.67
N MET A 23 -5.75 -0.51 -11.26
CA MET A 23 -6.29 -0.88 -9.95
C MET A 23 -5.48 -0.26 -8.79
N ASN A 24 -4.14 -0.26 -8.88
CA ASN A 24 -3.31 0.39 -7.87
C ASN A 24 -3.52 1.92 -7.84
N SER A 25 -3.78 2.54 -8.98
CA SER A 25 -4.06 3.97 -9.06
C SER A 25 -5.44 4.33 -8.49
N ILE A 26 -6.43 3.43 -8.57
CA ILE A 26 -7.72 3.60 -7.89
C ILE A 26 -7.53 3.54 -6.35
N ALA A 27 -6.63 2.68 -5.87
CA ALA A 27 -6.39 2.51 -4.43
C ALA A 27 -5.68 3.70 -3.76
N PHE A 28 -4.93 4.49 -4.53
CA PHE A 28 -4.23 5.72 -4.13
C PHE A 28 -3.44 5.62 -2.80
N GLN A 29 -2.42 4.77 -2.79
CA GLN A 29 -1.48 4.59 -1.67
C GLN A 29 -0.05 4.99 -2.08
N ASP A 30 0.11 6.19 -2.64
CA ASP A 30 1.27 6.60 -3.44
C ASP A 30 1.38 5.79 -4.76
N THR A 31 2.32 6.17 -5.61
CA THR A 31 2.69 5.43 -6.81
C THR A 31 3.27 4.07 -6.44
N ALA A 32 3.02 3.05 -7.26
CA ALA A 32 3.52 1.69 -7.04
C ALA A 32 5.05 1.66 -6.86
N LEU A 33 5.79 2.51 -7.55
CA LEU A 33 7.25 2.63 -7.38
C LEU A 33 7.63 3.11 -5.97
N THR A 34 7.04 4.20 -5.47
CA THR A 34 7.33 4.69 -4.12
C THR A 34 6.91 3.68 -3.07
N TRP A 35 5.72 3.11 -3.23
CA TRP A 35 5.17 2.10 -2.33
C TRP A 35 6.09 0.88 -2.25
N CYS A 36 6.56 0.36 -3.39
CA CYS A 36 7.46 -0.79 -3.41
C CYS A 36 8.82 -0.48 -2.77
N ARG A 37 9.34 0.75 -2.90
CA ARG A 37 10.56 1.17 -2.19
C ARG A 37 10.35 1.10 -0.68
N ASP A 38 9.30 1.73 -0.17
CA ASP A 38 9.02 1.80 1.26
C ASP A 38 8.73 0.41 1.83
N HIS A 39 8.05 -0.44 1.06
CA HIS A 39 7.77 -1.81 1.46
C HIS A 39 9.03 -2.71 1.43
N ARG A 40 9.97 -2.48 0.50
CA ARG A 40 11.30 -3.13 0.55
C ARG A 40 12.11 -2.68 1.77
N MET A 41 12.00 -1.40 2.16
CA MET A 41 12.59 -0.89 3.40
C MET A 41 12.01 -1.60 4.62
N HIS A 42 10.68 -1.67 4.69
CA HIS A 42 9.97 -2.35 5.78
C HIS A 42 10.46 -3.79 5.96
N HIS A 43 10.50 -4.60 4.91
CA HIS A 43 10.99 -5.98 5.07
C HIS A 43 12.48 -6.09 5.42
N ARG A 44 13.32 -5.22 4.89
CA ARG A 44 14.78 -5.31 5.13
C ARG A 44 15.16 -4.85 6.54
N TYR A 45 14.39 -3.92 7.11
CA TYR A 45 14.71 -3.27 8.37
C TYR A 45 13.53 -3.26 9.33
N SER A 46 12.67 -4.27 9.24
CA SER A 46 11.40 -4.38 9.99
C SER A 46 11.62 -4.06 11.45
N ASP A 47 10.71 -3.27 12.02
CA ASP A 47 10.69 -2.99 13.46
C ASP A 47 11.93 -2.24 13.98
N THR A 48 12.66 -1.57 13.08
CA THR A 48 13.76 -0.65 13.42
C THR A 48 13.45 0.78 12.98
N ASP A 49 14.29 1.74 13.35
CA ASP A 49 14.17 3.13 12.91
C ASP A 49 14.33 3.36 11.39
N ALA A 50 14.79 2.35 10.65
CA ALA A 50 14.82 2.38 9.19
C ALA A 50 13.54 1.83 8.54
N ASP A 51 12.62 1.25 9.30
CA ASP A 51 11.29 0.88 8.85
C ASP A 51 10.37 2.13 8.80
N PRO A 52 9.79 2.47 7.63
CA PRO A 52 8.87 3.61 7.52
C PRO A 52 7.71 3.57 8.51
N HIS A 53 7.17 2.39 8.82
CA HIS A 53 6.01 2.19 9.69
C HIS A 53 6.32 1.25 10.86
N ASN A 54 7.52 1.41 11.43
CA ASN A 54 8.03 0.68 12.59
C ASN A 54 6.95 0.44 13.67
N ALA A 55 6.54 -0.83 13.84
CA ALA A 55 5.48 -1.22 14.76
C ALA A 55 5.88 -1.10 16.24
N THR A 56 7.17 -1.07 16.57
CA THR A 56 7.67 -0.85 17.95
C THR A 56 7.31 0.53 18.50
N ARG A 57 6.97 1.49 17.63
CA ARG A 57 6.49 2.83 18.00
C ARG A 57 4.99 2.85 18.34
N GLY A 58 4.35 1.68 18.38
CA GLY A 58 2.96 1.50 18.78
C GLY A 58 1.96 1.56 17.63
N PHE A 59 0.75 1.07 17.92
CA PHE A 59 -0.31 0.89 16.92
C PHE A 59 -0.61 2.16 16.12
N PHE A 60 -0.76 3.31 16.78
CA PHE A 60 -1.12 4.55 16.07
C PHE A 60 -0.06 4.97 15.06
N TYR A 61 1.23 4.85 15.42
CA TYR A 61 2.32 5.20 14.52
C TYR A 61 2.34 4.29 13.29
N SER A 62 2.31 2.97 13.47
CA SER A 62 2.37 2.01 12.34
C SER A 62 1.08 1.97 11.52
N HIS A 63 -0.06 2.34 12.10
CA HIS A 63 -1.33 2.43 11.39
C HIS A 63 -1.38 3.66 10.48
N VAL A 64 -1.21 4.87 11.03
CA VAL A 64 -1.36 6.11 10.25
C VAL A 64 -0.37 7.20 10.63
N GLY A 65 0.13 7.21 11.87
CA GLY A 65 0.97 8.29 12.39
C GLY A 65 2.25 8.50 11.57
N TRP A 66 2.84 7.45 10.99
CA TRP A 66 4.01 7.54 10.12
C TRP A 66 3.81 8.39 8.87
N LEU A 67 2.56 8.55 8.39
CA LEU A 67 2.21 9.42 7.27
C LEU A 67 2.07 10.89 7.67
N LEU A 68 1.88 11.16 8.97
CA LEU A 68 1.60 12.49 9.51
C LEU A 68 2.87 13.20 10.02
N VAL A 69 4.01 12.51 10.00
CA VAL A 69 5.29 13.03 10.49
C VAL A 69 6.38 12.88 9.44
N LYS A 70 7.47 13.63 9.63
CA LYS A 70 8.67 13.41 8.82
C LYS A 70 9.24 12.03 9.15
N LYS A 71 9.61 11.29 8.10
CA LYS A 71 10.29 10.00 8.22
C LYS A 71 11.58 10.15 9.02
N HIS A 72 11.89 9.14 9.83
CA HIS A 72 13.14 9.08 10.59
C HIS A 72 14.37 9.14 9.65
N PRO A 73 15.49 9.80 10.03
CA PRO A 73 16.68 9.92 9.19
C PRO A 73 17.21 8.57 8.64
N GLU A 74 17.14 7.51 9.44
CA GLU A 74 17.57 6.16 9.03
C GLU A 74 16.82 5.64 7.80
N VAL A 75 15.52 5.97 7.65
CA VAL A 75 14.74 5.59 6.46
C VAL A 75 15.36 6.20 5.19
N LYS A 76 15.83 7.44 5.28
CA LYS A 76 16.47 8.15 4.16
C LYS A 76 17.88 7.62 3.90
N THR A 77 18.67 7.40 4.95
CA THR A 77 20.04 6.90 4.85
C THR A 77 20.06 5.50 4.25
N ARG A 78 19.27 4.58 4.81
CA ARG A 78 19.23 3.19 4.36
C ARG A 78 18.45 3.00 3.05
N GLY A 79 17.48 3.87 2.79
CA GLY A 79 16.70 3.87 1.54
C GLY A 79 17.53 4.00 0.28
N LYS A 80 18.73 4.59 0.36
CA LYS A 80 19.68 4.68 -0.76
C LYS A 80 20.21 3.32 -1.22
N TYR A 81 20.24 2.33 -0.32
CA TYR A 81 20.76 0.99 -0.58
C TYR A 81 19.68 -0.01 -0.98
N ILE A 82 18.43 0.43 -1.16
CA ILE A 82 17.37 -0.41 -1.69
C ILE A 82 17.48 -0.45 -3.22
N PRO A 83 17.69 -1.63 -3.83
CA PRO A 83 17.70 -1.76 -5.28
C PRO A 83 16.31 -1.44 -5.83
N LEU A 84 16.25 -0.62 -6.88
CA LEU A 84 14.98 -0.18 -7.51
C LEU A 84 15.02 -0.25 -9.03
N ASP A 85 16.11 -0.73 -9.63
CA ASP A 85 16.31 -0.65 -11.08
C ASP A 85 15.27 -1.48 -11.84
N ASP A 86 14.84 -2.60 -11.27
CA ASP A 86 13.73 -3.40 -11.81
C ASP A 86 12.41 -2.62 -11.88
N LEU A 87 12.16 -1.75 -10.91
CA LEU A 87 10.97 -0.89 -10.88
C LEU A 87 11.13 0.32 -11.79
N ARG A 88 12.31 0.95 -11.77
CA ARG A 88 12.64 2.13 -12.58
C ARG A 88 12.68 1.82 -14.06
N ASN A 89 13.07 0.60 -14.45
CA ASN A 89 13.13 0.17 -15.84
C ASN A 89 11.77 -0.34 -16.35
N ASN A 90 10.75 -0.50 -15.48
CA ASN A 90 9.42 -0.92 -15.91
C ASN A 90 8.63 0.26 -16.52
N PRO A 91 8.26 0.22 -17.81
CA PRO A 91 7.59 1.34 -18.47
C PRO A 91 6.20 1.65 -17.89
N VAL A 92 5.48 0.64 -17.39
CA VAL A 92 4.15 0.80 -16.77
C VAL A 92 4.26 1.58 -15.47
N LEU A 93 5.27 1.27 -14.64
CA LEU A 93 5.51 1.98 -13.38
C LEU A 93 6.01 3.40 -13.61
N ARG A 94 6.90 3.60 -14.61
CA ARG A 94 7.37 4.93 -15.02
C ARG A 94 6.22 5.81 -15.49
N PHE A 95 5.29 5.26 -16.27
CA PHE A 95 4.10 5.98 -16.72
C PHE A 95 3.28 6.47 -15.53
N GLN A 96 2.90 5.56 -14.62
CA GLN A 96 2.13 5.94 -13.42
C GLN A 96 2.87 7.00 -12.60
N LYS A 97 4.19 6.84 -12.41
CA LYS A 97 4.99 7.81 -11.66
C LYS A 97 5.03 9.19 -12.31
N LYS A 98 5.20 9.25 -13.63
CA LYS A 98 5.26 10.50 -14.41
C LYS A 98 3.93 11.25 -14.38
N TYR A 99 2.82 10.52 -14.47
CA TYR A 99 1.47 11.09 -14.53
C TYR A 99 0.70 10.95 -13.22
N ALA A 100 1.39 10.81 -12.08
CA ALA A 100 0.78 10.44 -10.81
C ALA A 100 -0.42 11.33 -10.45
N ILE A 101 -0.25 12.66 -10.48
CA ILE A 101 -1.32 13.60 -10.12
C ILE A 101 -2.55 13.46 -11.04
N PRO A 102 -2.44 13.68 -12.37
CA PRO A 102 -3.61 13.61 -13.24
C PRO A 102 -4.17 12.19 -13.36
N PHE A 103 -3.33 11.16 -13.43
CA PHE A 103 -3.78 9.78 -13.65
C PHE A 103 -4.43 9.17 -12.39
N VAL A 104 -3.74 9.23 -11.25
CA VAL A 104 -4.24 8.68 -9.98
C VAL A 104 -5.41 9.51 -9.46
N GLY A 105 -5.32 10.84 -9.56
CA GLY A 105 -6.42 11.74 -9.16
C GLY A 105 -7.70 11.48 -9.95
N THR A 106 -7.57 11.28 -11.27
CA THR A 106 -8.73 10.94 -12.12
C THR A 106 -9.33 9.58 -11.75
N LEU A 107 -8.51 8.55 -11.59
CA LEU A 107 -8.99 7.19 -11.32
C LEU A 107 -9.53 7.00 -9.90
N CYS A 108 -8.94 7.64 -8.90
CA CYS A 108 -9.36 7.50 -7.51
C CYS A 108 -10.54 8.41 -7.17
N PHE A 109 -10.56 9.66 -7.69
CA PHE A 109 -11.53 10.67 -7.27
C PHE A 109 -12.54 11.04 -8.35
N LEU A 110 -12.08 11.48 -9.52
CA LEU A 110 -13.00 12.02 -10.54
C LEU A 110 -13.92 10.94 -11.10
N MET A 111 -13.35 9.84 -11.61
CA MET A 111 -14.12 8.78 -12.25
C MET A 111 -15.15 8.15 -11.29
N PRO A 112 -14.81 7.74 -10.05
CA PRO A 112 -15.78 7.11 -9.16
C PRO A 112 -16.84 8.09 -8.63
N THR A 113 -16.63 9.40 -8.73
CA THR A 113 -17.63 10.42 -8.39
C THR A 113 -18.53 10.75 -9.58
N PHE A 114 -17.99 10.93 -10.78
CA PHE A 114 -18.79 11.36 -11.95
C PHE A 114 -19.52 10.22 -12.66
N VAL A 115 -19.01 8.99 -12.63
CA VAL A 115 -19.70 7.84 -13.22
C VAL A 115 -21.10 7.65 -12.59
N PRO A 116 -21.25 7.64 -11.25
CA PRO A 116 -22.57 7.57 -10.63
C PRO A 116 -23.52 8.69 -10.99
N VAL A 117 -23.00 9.91 -11.01
CA VAL A 117 -23.79 11.11 -11.33
C VAL A 117 -24.32 11.04 -12.75
N TYR A 118 -23.49 10.61 -13.70
CA TYR A 118 -23.86 10.61 -15.11
C TYR A 118 -24.72 9.40 -15.51
N PHE A 119 -24.39 8.19 -15.04
CA PHE A 119 -25.00 6.97 -15.57
C PHE A 119 -26.25 6.49 -14.82
N TRP A 120 -26.43 6.88 -13.56
CA TRP A 120 -27.62 6.50 -12.79
C TRP A 120 -28.20 7.63 -11.94
N GLY A 121 -27.85 8.88 -12.26
CA GLY A 121 -28.51 10.07 -11.71
C GLY A 121 -28.25 10.32 -10.22
N GLU A 122 -27.15 9.80 -9.67
CA GLU A 122 -26.79 10.04 -8.28
C GLU A 122 -26.46 11.52 -8.03
N SER A 123 -26.72 12.01 -6.82
CA SER A 123 -26.32 13.37 -6.47
C SER A 123 -24.80 13.50 -6.37
N MET A 124 -24.25 14.65 -6.79
CA MET A 124 -22.81 14.92 -6.69
C MET A 124 -22.31 14.78 -5.24
N SER A 125 -23.10 15.22 -4.27
CA SER A 125 -22.76 15.10 -2.85
C SER A 125 -22.66 13.64 -2.42
N THR A 126 -23.68 12.82 -2.71
CA THR A 126 -23.67 11.40 -2.36
C THR A 126 -22.48 10.69 -3.00
N ALA A 127 -22.29 10.87 -4.31
CA ALA A 127 -21.22 10.21 -5.06
C ALA A 127 -19.83 10.59 -4.55
N TRP A 128 -19.63 11.86 -4.18
CA TRP A 128 -18.38 12.33 -3.58
C TRP A 128 -18.12 11.71 -2.20
N HIS A 129 -19.11 11.75 -1.29
CA HIS A 129 -18.93 11.25 0.08
C HIS A 129 -18.79 9.73 0.14
N ILE A 130 -19.53 8.97 -0.68
CA ILE A 130 -19.36 7.52 -0.80
C ILE A 130 -17.98 7.17 -1.36
N ASN A 131 -17.48 7.94 -2.34
CA ASN A 131 -16.13 7.77 -2.87
C ASN A 131 -15.05 8.01 -1.80
N LEU A 132 -15.19 9.08 -1.00
CA LEU A 132 -14.30 9.35 0.13
C LEU A 132 -14.35 8.24 1.18
N LEU A 133 -15.55 7.76 1.54
CA LEU A 133 -15.72 6.65 2.47
C LEU A 133 -14.99 5.39 1.95
N ARG A 134 -15.21 5.01 0.69
CA ARG A 134 -14.51 3.90 0.04
C ARG A 134 -12.99 4.06 0.15
N TYR A 135 -12.47 5.25 -0.14
CA TYR A 135 -11.03 5.53 -0.07
C TYR A 135 -10.49 5.38 1.36
N VAL A 136 -11.13 6.02 2.34
CA VAL A 136 -10.71 5.98 3.75
C VAL A 136 -10.80 4.56 4.32
N THR A 137 -11.86 3.81 4.01
CA THR A 137 -11.99 2.40 4.41
C THR A 137 -10.86 1.55 3.82
N ASN A 138 -10.56 1.71 2.53
CA ASN A 138 -9.46 0.99 1.87
C ASN A 138 -8.11 1.28 2.52
N LEU A 139 -7.84 2.54 2.89
CA LEU A 139 -6.63 2.91 3.62
C LEU A 139 -6.53 2.18 4.96
N ASN A 140 -7.56 2.28 5.80
CA ASN A 140 -7.55 1.67 7.13
C ASN A 140 -7.42 0.15 7.07
N VAL A 141 -8.13 -0.50 6.14
CA VAL A 141 -8.01 -1.95 5.89
C VAL A 141 -6.57 -2.32 5.54
N THR A 142 -5.92 -1.55 4.67
CA THR A 142 -4.51 -1.81 4.31
C THR A 142 -3.58 -1.55 5.50
N PHE A 143 -3.82 -0.48 6.26
CA PHE A 143 -2.98 -0.09 7.40
C PHE A 143 -3.05 -1.08 8.57
N LEU A 144 -4.10 -1.90 8.66
CA LEU A 144 -4.15 -3.01 9.61
C LEU A 144 -3.03 -4.04 9.39
N VAL A 145 -2.51 -4.19 8.17
CA VAL A 145 -1.36 -5.06 7.90
C VAL A 145 -0.10 -4.53 8.58
N ASN A 146 0.09 -3.22 8.59
CA ASN A 146 1.25 -2.59 9.23
C ASN A 146 1.11 -2.55 10.76
N SER A 147 -0.12 -2.44 11.28
CA SER A 147 -0.36 -2.30 12.71
C SER A 147 -0.80 -3.60 13.37
N ALA A 148 -2.04 -4.04 13.16
CA ALA A 148 -2.60 -5.23 13.80
C ALA A 148 -1.80 -6.50 13.46
N ALA A 149 -1.33 -6.66 12.22
CA ALA A 149 -0.56 -7.83 11.81
C ALA A 149 0.92 -7.82 12.26
N HIS A 150 1.32 -6.85 13.10
CA HIS A 150 2.58 -6.85 13.85
C HIS A 150 2.40 -6.92 15.37
N LEU A 151 1.15 -6.85 15.86
CA LEU A 151 0.88 -6.71 17.30
C LEU A 151 -0.06 -7.79 17.85
N ILE A 152 -1.09 -8.19 17.10
CA ILE A 152 -2.18 -9.04 17.60
C ILE A 152 -2.36 -10.25 16.69
N GLY A 153 -1.95 -11.42 17.16
CA GLY A 153 -2.09 -12.67 16.41
C GLY A 153 -1.10 -13.75 16.85
N ASN A 154 -1.04 -14.84 16.09
CA ASN A 154 -0.20 -16.00 16.39
C ASN A 154 1.11 -15.98 15.59
N LYS A 155 2.18 -16.60 16.10
CA LYS A 155 3.49 -16.70 15.42
C LYS A 155 3.92 -18.17 15.21
N PRO A 156 3.29 -18.88 14.25
CA PRO A 156 3.58 -20.29 14.02
C PRO A 156 4.88 -20.56 13.24
N TYR A 157 5.42 -19.58 12.50
CA TYR A 157 6.61 -19.78 11.66
C TYR A 157 7.87 -19.25 12.33
N ASP A 158 7.88 -18.00 12.79
CA ASP A 158 9.01 -17.42 13.51
C ASP A 158 8.51 -16.57 14.69
N ARG A 159 8.87 -16.97 15.92
CA ARG A 159 8.46 -16.29 17.16
C ARG A 159 9.30 -15.06 17.48
N THR A 160 10.46 -14.90 16.83
CA THR A 160 11.40 -13.80 17.07
C THR A 160 11.01 -12.52 16.33
N LEU A 161 10.27 -12.64 15.22
CA LEU A 161 9.76 -11.52 14.45
C LEU A 161 8.55 -10.87 15.12
N ALA A 162 8.30 -9.57 14.88
CA ALA A 162 7.09 -8.90 15.36
C ALA A 162 5.83 -9.36 14.62
N SER A 163 5.95 -9.63 13.31
CA SER A 163 4.87 -10.06 12.42
C SER A 163 4.09 -11.26 12.96
N VAL A 164 2.75 -11.21 12.81
CA VAL A 164 1.81 -12.21 13.32
C VAL A 164 0.83 -12.68 12.23
N GLN A 165 0.23 -13.84 12.45
CA GLN A 165 -0.90 -14.34 11.70
C GLN A 165 -2.19 -13.75 12.28
N ASN A 166 -2.97 -13.03 11.46
CA ASN A 166 -4.23 -12.42 11.87
C ASN A 166 -5.34 -12.70 10.85
N ILE A 167 -6.27 -13.59 11.20
CA ILE A 167 -7.34 -14.05 10.30
C ILE A 167 -8.30 -12.91 9.92
N PRO A 168 -8.83 -12.08 10.86
CA PRO A 168 -9.66 -10.93 10.50
C PRO A 168 -8.97 -9.98 9.51
N VAL A 169 -7.69 -9.64 9.74
CA VAL A 169 -6.92 -8.80 8.81
C VAL A 169 -6.79 -9.50 7.46
N SER A 170 -6.56 -10.81 7.44
CA SER A 170 -6.45 -11.58 6.20
C SER A 170 -7.72 -11.53 5.36
N ILE A 171 -8.89 -11.71 5.99
CA ILE A 171 -10.18 -11.59 5.31
C ILE A 171 -10.35 -10.18 4.73
N ALA A 172 -10.11 -9.15 5.55
CA ALA A 172 -10.30 -7.75 5.13
C ALA A 172 -9.35 -7.34 3.99
N THR A 173 -8.15 -7.91 3.96
CA THR A 173 -7.07 -7.53 3.02
C THR A 173 -6.91 -8.50 1.85
N PHE A 174 -7.86 -9.41 1.66
CA PHE A 174 -7.82 -10.43 0.59
C PHE A 174 -6.58 -11.34 0.66
N GLY A 175 -6.15 -11.69 1.87
CA GLY A 175 -5.10 -12.68 2.14
C GLY A 175 -3.79 -12.12 2.68
N GLU A 176 -3.69 -10.82 2.94
CA GLU A 176 -2.42 -10.17 3.34
C GLU A 176 -2.16 -10.20 4.85
N GLY A 177 -3.12 -10.69 5.65
CA GLY A 177 -3.01 -10.83 7.10
C GLY A 177 -2.22 -12.06 7.55
N TYR A 178 -1.73 -12.89 6.61
CA TYR A 178 -0.87 -14.02 6.95
C TYR A 178 0.59 -13.60 7.21
N HIS A 179 0.80 -12.60 8.05
CA HIS A 179 2.00 -11.75 8.00
C HIS A 179 3.26 -12.39 8.60
N ASN A 180 3.14 -13.32 9.55
CA ASN A 180 4.29 -14.04 10.09
C ASN A 180 4.95 -15.02 9.09
N TYR A 181 4.16 -15.50 8.12
CA TYR A 181 4.68 -16.38 7.05
C TYR A 181 5.40 -15.60 5.96
N HIS A 182 4.91 -14.39 5.72
CA HIS A 182 5.20 -13.56 4.55
C HIS A 182 6.42 -12.65 4.76
#